data_AF-A0A962CXA5-F1
#
_entry.id   AF-A0A962CXA5-F1
#
_cell.length_a   1.000
_cell.length_b   1.000
_cell.length_c   1.000
_cell.angle_alpha   90.00
_cell.angle_beta   90.00
_cell.angle_gamma   90.00
#
_symmetry.space_group_name_H-M   'P 1'
#
loop_
_entity.id
_entity.type
_entity.pdbx_description
1 polymer ?
#
loop_
_entity_poly.entity_id
_entity_poly.type
_entity_poly.pdbx_seq_one_letter_code
_entity_poly.pdbx_strand_id
1 'polypeptide(L)'
;MDDKSMSHDEYLRPHRQAIISHGLMLLNLLFPVLIYLFLVVYWLKHRKSEDRLLYVAINQAFIAATISTLLFILANVLILIFAQYKSTFALITFEIYFVFVVPIFLIPGLMGLVKSNAHLIYYYPLLGRKFKTV
;
A
#
# COMPACT_ATOMS: atom_id res chain seq x y z
N MET A 1 5.46 -35.68 13.15
CA MET A 1 5.44 -34.26 12.72
C MET A 1 4.04 -33.76 12.98
N ASP A 2 3.91 -32.80 13.90
CA ASP A 2 2.68 -32.41 14.58
C ASP A 2 1.58 -31.87 13.65
N ASP A 3 0.43 -32.55 13.67
CA ASP A 3 -0.83 -32.12 13.07
C ASP A 3 -1.37 -30.81 13.70
N LYS A 4 -1.00 -30.54 14.96
CA LYS A 4 -1.45 -29.37 15.74
C LYS A 4 -0.69 -28.07 15.41
N SER A 5 0.55 -28.15 14.95
CA SER A 5 1.32 -26.97 14.53
C SER A 5 0.96 -26.52 13.12
N MET A 6 0.60 -27.44 12.22
CA MET A 6 0.14 -27.13 10.86
C MET A 6 -1.14 -26.29 10.85
N SER A 7 -2.09 -26.59 11.75
CA SER A 7 -3.37 -25.88 11.87
C SER A 7 -3.22 -24.44 12.40
N HIS A 8 -2.31 -24.21 13.36
CA HIS A 8 -2.09 -22.88 13.92
C HIS A 8 -1.37 -21.94 12.93
N ASP A 9 -0.38 -22.46 12.21
CA ASP A 9 0.33 -21.71 11.18
C ASP A 9 -0.58 -21.35 10.01
N GLU A 10 -1.48 -22.25 9.60
CA GLU A 10 -2.41 -22.01 8.51
C GLU A 10 -3.44 -20.91 8.84
N TYR A 11 -3.91 -20.86 10.09
CA TYR A 11 -4.82 -19.81 10.58
C TYR A 11 -4.14 -18.42 10.64
N LEU A 12 -2.85 -18.36 10.93
CA LEU A 12 -2.10 -17.10 11.05
C LEU A 12 -1.57 -16.57 9.71
N ARG A 13 -1.55 -17.39 8.64
CA ARG A 13 -1.06 -16.99 7.31
C ARG A 13 -1.77 -15.76 6.75
N PRO A 14 -3.11 -15.68 6.68
CA PRO A 14 -3.80 -14.51 6.11
C PRO A 14 -3.53 -13.23 6.89
N HIS A 15 -3.44 -13.34 8.22
CA HIS A 15 -3.09 -12.22 9.09
C HIS A 15 -1.68 -11.68 8.80
N ARG A 16 -0.67 -12.55 8.74
CA ARG A 16 0.70 -12.14 8.40
C ARG A 16 0.76 -11.51 7.00
N GLN A 17 0.02 -12.06 6.05
CA GLN A 17 -0.08 -11.53 4.69
C GLN A 17 -0.78 -10.17 4.63
N ALA A 18 -1.78 -9.91 5.48
CA ALA A 18 -2.42 -8.60 5.61
C ALA A 18 -1.45 -7.54 6.14
N ILE A 19 -0.64 -7.89 7.16
CA ILE A 19 0.43 -7.02 7.67
C ILE A 19 1.45 -6.70 6.56
N ILE A 20 1.89 -7.72 5.82
CA ILE A 20 2.83 -7.54 4.69
C ILE A 20 2.23 -6.62 3.63
N SER A 21 0.94 -6.77 3.32
CA SER A 21 0.26 -5.93 2.31
C SER A 21 0.37 -4.44 2.66
N HIS A 22 0.05 -4.07 3.89
CA HIS A 22 0.16 -2.68 4.34
C HIS A 22 1.62 -2.23 4.49
N GLY A 23 2.52 -3.12 4.94
CA GLY A 23 3.95 -2.83 5.01
C GLY A 23 4.56 -2.53 3.64
N LEU A 24 4.19 -3.28 2.61
CA LEU A 24 4.61 -3.04 1.23
C LEU A 24 4.05 -1.73 0.68
N MET A 25 2.80 -1.40 0.99
CA MET A 25 2.23 -0.10 0.61
C MET A 25 2.94 1.07 1.29
N LEU A 26 3.33 0.94 2.57
CA LEU A 26 4.13 1.95 3.26
C LEU A 26 5.55 2.07 2.67
N LEU A 27 6.19 0.93 2.39
CA LEU A 27 7.51 0.90 1.77
C LEU A 27 7.47 1.46 0.33
N ASN A 28 6.32 1.34 -0.35
CA ASN A 28 6.08 1.98 -1.64
C ASN A 28 6.12 3.51 -1.55
N LEU A 29 5.72 4.12 -0.44
CA LEU A 29 5.84 5.58 -0.31
C LEU A 29 7.30 6.04 -0.25
N LEU A 30 8.21 5.18 0.21
CA LEU A 30 9.66 5.45 0.27
C LEU A 30 10.34 5.13 -1.06
N PHE A 31 9.94 4.05 -1.73
CA PHE A 31 10.54 3.58 -2.98
C PHE A 31 9.45 3.22 -4.02
N PRO A 32 8.79 4.23 -4.64
CA PRO A 32 7.52 4.05 -5.35
C PRO A 32 7.54 3.16 -6.58
N VAL A 33 8.68 3.04 -7.26
CA VAL A 33 8.76 2.25 -8.49
C VAL A 33 9.11 0.80 -8.17
N LEU A 34 10.21 0.58 -7.42
CA LEU A 34 10.72 -0.75 -7.13
C LEU A 34 9.72 -1.58 -6.30
N ILE A 35 9.15 -0.98 -5.26
CA ILE A 35 8.27 -1.69 -4.32
C ILE A 35 6.89 -1.89 -4.93
N TYR A 36 6.43 -0.97 -5.77
CA TYR A 36 5.19 -1.15 -6.52
C TYR A 36 5.25 -2.41 -7.38
N LEU A 37 6.36 -2.65 -8.10
CA LEU A 37 6.52 -3.88 -8.89
C LEU A 37 6.42 -5.14 -8.02
N PHE A 38 7.06 -5.14 -6.85
CA PHE A 38 6.95 -6.26 -5.91
C PHE A 38 5.51 -6.43 -5.41
N LEU A 39 4.84 -5.33 -5.07
CA LEU A 39 3.45 -5.34 -4.62
C LEU A 39 2.48 -5.80 -5.71
N VAL A 40 2.73 -5.49 -7.00
CA VAL A 40 1.94 -5.99 -8.13
C VAL A 40 2.02 -7.52 -8.18
N VAL A 41 3.23 -8.08 -8.12
CA VAL A 41 3.42 -9.55 -8.09
C VAL A 41 2.73 -10.15 -6.88
N TYR A 42 2.87 -9.52 -5.71
CA TYR A 42 2.24 -9.97 -4.48
C TYR A 42 0.70 -9.91 -4.55
N TRP A 43 0.14 -8.86 -5.14
CA TRP A 43 -1.29 -8.67 -5.36
C TRP A 43 -1.84 -9.70 -6.33
N LEU A 44 -1.18 -9.95 -7.46
CA LEU A 44 -1.62 -10.95 -8.44
C LEU A 44 -1.78 -12.33 -7.80
N LYS A 45 -0.91 -12.68 -6.85
CA LYS A 45 -0.96 -13.95 -6.12
C LYS A 45 -2.08 -14.03 -5.09
N HIS A 46 -2.46 -12.93 -4.43
CA HIS A 46 -3.37 -12.97 -3.26
C HIS A 46 -4.69 -12.20 -3.44
N ARG A 47 -4.92 -11.53 -4.58
CA ARG A 47 -6.11 -10.68 -4.84
C ARG A 47 -7.47 -11.38 -4.72
N LYS A 48 -7.50 -12.72 -4.82
CA LYS A 48 -8.70 -13.57 -4.70
C LYS A 48 -8.69 -14.41 -3.42
N SER A 49 -7.99 -13.97 -2.38
CA SER A 49 -8.03 -14.65 -1.07
C SER A 49 -9.46 -14.78 -0.57
N GLU A 50 -9.83 -15.96 -0.06
CA GLU A 50 -11.12 -16.22 0.59
C GLU A 50 -11.20 -15.56 1.97
N ASP A 51 -10.05 -15.40 2.64
CA ASP A 51 -9.97 -14.67 3.89
C ASP A 51 -10.23 -13.17 3.68
N ARG A 52 -11.22 -12.65 4.41
CA ARG A 52 -11.70 -11.27 4.26
C ARG A 52 -10.67 -10.24 4.74
N LEU A 53 -9.89 -10.54 5.78
CA LEU A 53 -8.86 -9.63 6.29
C LEU A 53 -7.77 -9.44 5.23
N LEU A 54 -7.26 -10.53 4.68
CA LEU A 54 -6.26 -10.49 3.61
C LEU A 54 -6.83 -9.85 2.35
N TYR A 55 -8.03 -10.23 1.92
CA TYR A 55 -8.67 -9.68 0.71
C TYR A 55 -8.79 -8.16 0.78
N VAL A 56 -9.26 -7.61 1.90
CA VAL A 56 -9.39 -6.16 2.07
C VAL A 56 -8.02 -5.49 2.14
N ALA A 57 -7.08 -6.04 2.91
CA ALA A 57 -5.75 -5.47 3.10
C ALA A 57 -4.97 -5.38 1.78
N ILE A 58 -4.91 -6.48 1.01
CA ILE A 58 -4.12 -6.54 -0.24
C ILE A 58 -4.68 -5.62 -1.32
N ASN A 59 -6.01 -5.58 -1.48
CA ASN A 59 -6.62 -4.77 -2.53
C ASN A 59 -6.57 -3.27 -2.21
N GLN A 60 -6.78 -2.86 -0.95
CA GLN A 60 -6.64 -1.46 -0.56
C GLN A 60 -5.18 -0.99 -0.62
N ALA A 61 -4.25 -1.81 -0.13
CA ALA A 61 -2.82 -1.53 -0.22
C ALA A 61 -2.38 -1.35 -1.68
N PHE A 62 -2.83 -2.24 -2.58
CA PHE A 62 -2.53 -2.17 -4.00
C PHE A 62 -3.10 -0.91 -4.67
N ILE A 63 -4.37 -0.57 -4.43
CA ILE A 63 -4.99 0.63 -5.01
C ILE A 63 -4.28 1.89 -4.51
N ALA A 64 -4.01 1.97 -3.20
CA ALA A 64 -3.31 3.11 -2.61
C ALA A 64 -1.90 3.27 -3.20
N ALA A 65 -1.14 2.18 -3.29
CA ALA A 65 0.19 2.18 -3.88
C ALA A 65 0.16 2.58 -5.36
N THR A 66 -0.83 2.09 -6.13
CA THR A 66 -1.01 2.47 -7.53
C THR A 66 -1.21 3.98 -7.68
N ILE A 67 -2.14 4.55 -6.90
CA ILE A 67 -2.42 5.99 -6.97
C ILE A 67 -1.18 6.79 -6.53
N SER A 68 -0.52 6.43 -5.43
CA SER A 68 0.67 7.14 -4.97
C SER A 68 1.81 7.08 -5.98
N THR A 69 2.05 5.92 -6.60
CA THR A 69 3.11 5.75 -7.60
C THR A 69 2.79 6.52 -8.88
N LEU A 70 1.53 6.57 -9.32
CA LEU A 70 1.11 7.40 -10.45
C LEU A 70 1.32 8.90 -10.17
N LEU A 71 0.99 9.37 -8.97
CA LEU A 71 1.23 10.76 -8.57
C LEU A 71 2.72 11.09 -8.52
N PHE A 72 3.55 10.16 -8.04
CA PHE A 72 5.01 10.32 -8.06
C PHE A 72 5.56 10.41 -9.49
N ILE A 73 5.13 9.52 -10.39
CA ILE A 73 5.53 9.54 -11.80
C ILE A 73 5.10 10.86 -12.46
N LEU A 74 3.86 11.29 -12.20
CA LEU A 74 3.33 12.55 -12.72
C LEU A 74 4.18 13.75 -12.27
N ALA A 75 4.56 13.81 -10.98
CA ALA A 75 5.44 14.86 -10.47
C ALA A 75 6.79 14.89 -11.21
N ASN A 76 7.41 13.72 -11.42
CA ASN A 76 8.67 13.62 -12.18
C ASN A 76 8.52 14.06 -13.64
N VAL A 77 7.42 13.67 -14.30
CA VAL A 77 7.13 14.09 -15.68
C VAL A 77 6.95 15.61 -15.78
N LEU A 78 6.25 16.23 -14.83
CA LEU A 78 6.11 17.69 -14.78
C LEU A 78 7.46 18.39 -14.61
N ILE A 79 8.34 17.87 -13.74
CA ILE A 79 9.69 18.42 -13.57
C ILE A 79 10.49 18.34 -14.86
N LEU A 80 10.44 17.21 -15.56
CA LEU A 80 11.12 17.00 -16.84
C LEU A 80 10.66 17.99 -17.91
N ILE A 81 9.35 18.27 -17.99
CA ILE A 81 8.76 19.15 -19.00
C ILE A 81 9.05 20.63 -18.70
N PHE A 82 8.85 21.07 -17.45
CA PHE A 82 8.79 22.50 -17.14
C PHE A 82 10.10 23.13 -16.67
N ALA A 83 10.99 22.37 -16.04
CA ALA A 83 12.07 22.98 -15.28
C ALA A 83 13.43 22.29 -15.39
N GLN A 84 13.45 21.04 -15.87
CA GLN A 84 14.61 20.15 -15.81
C GLN A 84 15.08 19.93 -14.34
N TYR A 85 15.79 18.83 -14.07
CA TYR A 85 16.18 18.49 -12.67
C TYR A 85 17.19 19.45 -12.02
N LYS A 86 17.69 20.47 -12.74
CA LYS A 86 18.64 21.47 -12.21
C LYS A 86 17.97 22.68 -11.57
N SER A 87 16.65 22.79 -11.64
CA SER A 87 15.92 23.98 -11.20
C SER A 87 15.34 23.83 -9.78
N THR A 88 15.30 24.94 -9.03
CA THR A 88 14.60 25.05 -7.73
C THR A 88 13.13 24.63 -7.82
N PHE A 89 12.51 24.76 -9.00
CA PHE A 89 11.16 24.27 -9.26
C PHE A 89 11.02 22.76 -9.02
N ALA A 90 12.05 21.96 -9.34
CA ALA A 90 12.04 20.52 -9.07
C ALA A 90 11.95 20.23 -7.58
N LEU A 91 12.73 20.97 -6.76
CA LEU A 91 12.73 20.83 -5.30
C LEU A 91 11.38 21.25 -4.71
N ILE A 92 10.82 22.39 -5.11
CA ILE A 92 9.51 22.86 -4.64
C ILE A 92 8.41 21.86 -5.00
N THR A 93 8.44 21.32 -6.22
CA THR A 93 7.46 20.31 -6.66
C THR A 93 7.53 19.04 -5.81
N PHE A 94 8.75 18.56 -5.51
CA PHE A 94 8.92 17.40 -4.63
C PHE A 94 8.52 17.68 -3.18
N GLU A 95 8.79 18.88 -2.67
CA GLU A 95 8.39 19.30 -1.32
C GLU A 95 6.85 19.29 -1.19
N ILE A 96 6.15 19.89 -2.16
CA ILE A 96 4.68 19.88 -2.19
C ILE A 96 4.15 18.44 -2.28
N TYR A 97 4.74 17.61 -3.14
CA TYR A 97 4.38 16.19 -3.21
C TYR A 97 4.56 15.50 -1.84
N PHE A 98 5.70 15.72 -1.19
CA PHE A 98 6.01 15.06 0.07
C PHE A 98 5.12 15.55 1.23
N VAL A 99 4.83 16.84 1.30
CA VAL A 99 4.01 17.43 2.38
C VAL A 99 2.53 17.09 2.25
N PHE A 100 2.00 17.06 1.03
CA PHE A 100 0.56 16.85 0.83
C PHE A 100 0.21 15.42 0.45
N VAL A 101 0.92 14.82 -0.51
CA VAL A 101 0.54 13.53 -1.07
C VAL A 101 0.92 12.40 -0.12
N VAL A 102 2.15 12.38 0.39
CA VAL A 102 2.65 11.27 1.21
C VAL A 102 1.79 11.05 2.46
N PRO A 103 1.42 12.07 3.27
CA PRO A 103 0.60 11.85 4.48
C PRO A 103 -0.79 11.29 4.19
N ILE A 104 -1.41 11.68 3.08
CA ILE A 104 -2.73 11.18 2.67
C ILE A 104 -2.73 9.67 2.51
N PHE A 105 -1.62 9.08 2.06
CA PHE A 105 -1.47 7.63 1.92
C PHE A 105 -0.84 7.00 3.17
N LEU A 106 0.14 7.65 3.79
CA LEU A 106 0.87 7.14 4.95
C LEU A 106 -0.06 6.88 6.12
N ILE A 107 -0.97 7.81 6.44
CA ILE A 107 -1.85 7.69 7.61
C ILE A 107 -2.80 6.47 7.47
N PRO A 108 -3.58 6.31 6.38
CA PRO A 108 -4.36 5.09 6.17
C PRO A 108 -3.50 3.82 6.10
N GLY A 109 -2.32 3.89 5.48
CA GLY A 109 -1.36 2.79 5.42
C GLY A 109 -0.96 2.28 6.79
N LEU A 110 -0.56 3.20 7.67
CA LEU A 110 -0.17 2.93 9.04
C LEU A 110 -1.35 2.41 9.88
N MET A 111 -2.53 3.02 9.73
CA MET A 111 -3.74 2.54 10.40
C MET A 111 -4.11 1.12 9.97
N GLY A 112 -3.99 0.80 8.68
CA GLY A 112 -4.20 -0.54 8.15
C GLY A 112 -3.22 -1.55 8.75
N LEU A 113 -1.94 -1.17 8.86
CA LEU A 113 -0.91 -1.99 9.48
C LEU A 113 -1.20 -2.25 10.98
N VAL A 114 -1.48 -1.19 11.75
CA VAL A 114 -1.78 -1.30 13.19
C VAL A 114 -3.01 -2.16 13.44
N LYS A 115 -4.09 -1.94 12.67
CA LYS A 115 -5.32 -2.73 12.79
C LYS A 115 -5.10 -4.18 12.38
N SER A 116 -4.34 -4.44 11.31
CA SER A 116 -4.01 -5.80 10.89
C SER A 116 -3.20 -6.54 11.96
N ASN A 117 -2.25 -5.87 12.64
CA ASN A 117 -1.52 -6.44 13.79
C ASN A 117 -2.46 -6.82 14.95
N ALA A 118 -3.60 -6.13 15.10
CA ALA A 118 -4.63 -6.46 16.08
C ALA A 118 -5.69 -7.46 15.55
N HIS A 119 -5.46 -8.12 14.41
CA HIS A 119 -6.42 -8.98 13.72
C HIS A 119 -7.74 -8.28 13.32
N LEU A 120 -7.71 -6.96 13.17
CA LEU A 120 -8.88 -6.15 12.81
C LEU A 120 -8.84 -5.73 11.35
N ILE A 121 -10.00 -5.78 10.69
CA ILE A 121 -10.16 -5.25 9.34
C ILE A 121 -10.24 -3.72 9.42
N TYR A 122 -9.39 -3.04 8.66
CA TYR A 122 -9.44 -1.60 8.48
C TYR A 122 -9.86 -1.25 7.05
N TYR A 123 -10.71 -0.25 6.93
CA TYR A 123 -11.15 0.28 5.65
C TYR A 123 -10.58 1.68 5.48
N TYR A 124 -9.77 1.88 4.45
CA TYR A 124 -9.21 3.21 4.15
C TYR A 124 -10.35 4.22 3.99
N PRO A 125 -10.25 5.45 4.54
CA PRO A 125 -11.35 6.40 4.56
C PRO A 125 -11.94 6.70 3.17
N LEU A 126 -11.05 6.83 2.16
CA LEU A 126 -11.43 7.18 0.79
C LEU A 126 -11.63 5.94 -0.10
N LEU A 127 -10.82 4.90 0.08
CA LEU A 127 -10.79 3.72 -0.82
C LEU A 127 -11.60 2.53 -0.29
N GLY A 128 -11.78 2.45 1.02
CA GLY A 128 -12.30 1.28 1.71
C GLY A 128 -13.81 1.08 1.60
N ARG A 129 -14.57 2.12 1.22
CA ARG A 129 -16.03 2.03 1.08
C ARG A 129 -16.47 0.95 0.08
N LYS A 130 -15.66 0.70 -0.96
CA LYS A 130 -15.92 -0.35 -1.97
C LYS A 130 -15.85 -1.77 -1.40
N PHE A 131 -15.07 -1.98 -0.34
CA PHE A 131 -14.84 -3.29 0.26
C PHE A 131 -15.76 -3.60 1.44
N LYS A 132 -16.51 -2.61 1.94
CA LYS A 132 -17.45 -2.79 3.07
C LYS A 132 -18.74 -3.51 2.66
N THR A 133 -19.09 -3.45 1.37
CA THR A 133 -20.35 -3.93 0.78
C THR A 133 -20.22 -5.32 0.13
N VAL A 134 -19.00 -5.86 0.09
CA VAL A 134 -18.69 -7.23 -0.36
C VAL A 134 -18.51 -8.11 0.88
#